data_AF-A0A7S4VZT9-F1
#
_entry.id   AF-A0A7S4VZT9-F1
#
_cell.length_a   1.000
_cell.length_b   1.000
_cell.length_c   1.000
_cell.angle_alpha   90.00
_cell.angle_beta   90.00
_cell.angle_gamma   90.00
#
_symmetry.space_group_name_H-M   'P 1'
#
loop_
_entity.id
_entity.type
_entity.pdbx_description
1 polymer ?
#
loop_
_entity_poly.entity_id
_entity_poly.type
_entity_poly.pdbx_seq_one_letter_code
_entity_poly.pdbx_strand_id
1 'polypeptide(L)'
;MAASALRAFAVAAAAWVPAVAGCSTKDVAAMRSDAVKDGFDPAAFEGFWYEHAYIDPAQVGASCQTLNATLNPATGEVATDFSVRYGAVPFTIKEFYDPVDPATRGVYNKHVQIPFNIPGGSLIQLPTAVVDVQRSSDGSRYETMILYSCLALVSEVVIATRGPTLERESLQVLLQTAKERGVPFKESGVSTVDRSSCPKAAAGPPFQEPQRLAAVAV
;
A
#
# COMPACT_ATOMS: atom_id res chain seq x y z
N MET A 1 -53.19 1.23 -53.67
CA MET A 1 -52.69 2.17 -52.64
C MET A 1 -52.85 1.50 -51.29
N ALA A 2 -51.76 1.02 -50.67
CA ALA A 2 -51.76 0.56 -49.29
C ALA A 2 -50.33 0.67 -48.75
N ALA A 3 -50.07 1.69 -47.94
CA ALA A 3 -48.80 1.90 -47.27
C ALA A 3 -48.83 1.17 -45.92
N SER A 4 -48.01 0.14 -45.76
CA SER A 4 -47.78 -0.52 -44.46
C SER A 4 -46.74 0.27 -43.67
N ALA A 5 -47.16 0.82 -42.53
CA ALA A 5 -46.27 1.49 -41.59
C ALA A 5 -45.62 0.45 -40.66
N LEU A 6 -44.32 0.19 -40.84
CA LEU A 6 -43.53 -0.54 -39.85
C LEU A 6 -43.37 0.34 -38.59
N ARG A 7 -43.94 -0.13 -37.47
CA ARG A 7 -43.66 0.42 -36.15
C ARG A 7 -42.38 -0.22 -35.62
N ALA A 8 -41.29 0.56 -35.58
CA ALA A 8 -40.08 0.17 -34.88
C ALA A 8 -40.30 0.26 -33.36
N PHE A 9 -40.22 -0.87 -32.66
CA PHE A 9 -40.11 -0.90 -31.20
C PHE A 9 -38.66 -0.57 -30.82
N ALA A 10 -38.43 0.63 -30.32
CA ALA A 10 -37.17 1.00 -29.69
C ALA A 10 -37.07 0.28 -28.33
N VAL A 11 -36.31 -0.80 -28.28
CA VAL A 11 -35.92 -1.43 -27.01
C VAL A 11 -34.85 -0.55 -26.37
N ALA A 12 -35.24 0.23 -25.37
CA ALA A 12 -34.29 0.98 -24.54
C ALA A 12 -33.44 -0.02 -23.75
N ALA A 13 -32.22 -0.30 -24.23
CA ALA A 13 -31.22 -1.02 -23.47
C ALA A 13 -30.80 -0.15 -22.28
N ALA A 14 -31.35 -0.43 -21.09
CA ALA A 14 -30.87 0.16 -19.85
C ALA A 14 -29.41 -0.28 -19.67
N ALA A 15 -28.48 0.64 -19.90
CA ALA A 15 -27.07 0.42 -19.61
C ALA A 15 -26.93 0.20 -18.10
N TRP A 16 -26.68 -1.05 -17.72
CA TRP A 16 -26.22 -1.38 -16.37
C TRP A 16 -24.84 -0.76 -16.21
N VAL A 17 -24.78 0.41 -15.57
CA VAL A 17 -23.51 0.90 -15.05
C VAL A 17 -23.19 0.01 -13.85
N PRO A 18 -22.16 -0.86 -13.91
CA PRO A 18 -21.79 -1.62 -12.74
C PRO A 18 -21.46 -0.62 -11.64
N ALA A 19 -22.12 -0.74 -10.50
CA ALA A 19 -21.72 -0.01 -9.31
C ALA A 19 -20.23 -0.33 -9.10
N VAL A 20 -19.39 0.71 -9.05
CA VAL A 20 -17.99 0.56 -8.64
C VAL A 20 -18.06 0.21 -7.16
N ALA A 21 -18.16 -1.08 -6.86
CA ALA A 21 -18.11 -1.57 -5.50
C ALA A 21 -16.76 -1.12 -4.94
N GLY A 22 -16.79 -0.28 -3.90
CA GLY A 22 -15.60 -0.03 -3.09
C GLY A 22 -15.07 -1.37 -2.61
N CYS A 23 -13.75 -1.54 -2.58
CA CYS A 23 -13.20 -2.81 -2.16
C CYS A 23 -13.32 -2.99 -0.64
N SER A 24 -13.43 -4.24 -0.22
CA SER A 24 -13.48 -4.66 1.18
C SER A 24 -12.18 -5.33 1.61
N THR A 25 -12.01 -5.56 2.90
CA THR A 25 -10.92 -6.37 3.46
C THR A 25 -10.89 -7.78 2.86
N LYS A 26 -12.06 -8.35 2.54
CA LYS A 26 -12.18 -9.63 1.85
C LYS A 26 -11.64 -9.58 0.42
N ASP A 27 -11.88 -8.49 -0.29
CA ASP A 27 -11.43 -8.34 -1.69
C ASP A 27 -9.92 -8.23 -1.77
N VAL A 28 -9.31 -7.38 -0.92
CA VAL A 28 -7.84 -7.28 -0.87
C VAL A 28 -7.19 -8.55 -0.33
N ALA A 29 -7.85 -9.26 0.62
CA ALA A 29 -7.35 -10.53 1.15
C ALA A 29 -7.21 -11.61 0.07
N ALA A 30 -8.05 -11.58 -0.98
CA ALA A 30 -7.99 -12.52 -2.09
C ALA A 30 -6.76 -12.32 -2.98
N MET A 31 -6.16 -11.12 -2.97
CA MET A 31 -4.99 -10.76 -3.77
C MET A 31 -3.66 -11.14 -3.12
N ARG A 32 -3.68 -11.78 -1.94
CA ARG A 32 -2.47 -12.26 -1.30
C ARG A 32 -1.87 -13.45 -2.06
N SER A 33 -0.55 -13.48 -2.17
CA SER A 33 0.17 -14.67 -2.59
C SER A 33 0.17 -15.75 -1.51
N ASP A 34 0.54 -16.96 -1.90
CA ASP A 34 0.58 -18.09 -0.96
C ASP A 34 1.68 -17.90 0.10
N ALA A 35 2.79 -17.24 -0.27
CA ALA A 35 3.83 -16.84 0.68
C ALA A 35 3.27 -15.96 1.81
N VAL A 36 2.33 -15.06 1.48
CA VAL A 36 1.67 -14.22 2.50
C VAL A 36 0.63 -15.02 3.28
N LYS A 37 -0.22 -15.79 2.62
CA LYS A 37 -1.29 -16.59 3.27
C LYS A 37 -0.71 -17.56 4.30
N ASP A 38 0.37 -18.24 3.95
CA ASP A 38 0.88 -19.39 4.72
C ASP A 38 2.03 -19.00 5.66
N GLY A 39 2.77 -17.93 5.37
CA GLY A 39 4.05 -17.64 6.03
C GLY A 39 4.34 -16.16 6.30
N PHE A 40 3.34 -15.28 6.21
CA PHE A 40 3.52 -13.88 6.57
C PHE A 40 3.79 -13.70 8.06
N ASP A 41 4.87 -12.98 8.36
CA ASP A 41 5.32 -12.61 9.69
C ASP A 41 5.52 -11.09 9.73
N PRO A 42 4.70 -10.33 10.48
CA PRO A 42 4.80 -8.87 10.53
C PRO A 42 6.13 -8.39 11.12
N ALA A 43 6.83 -9.19 11.93
CA ALA A 43 8.12 -8.78 12.49
C ALA A 43 9.20 -8.66 11.40
N ALA A 44 9.15 -9.50 10.36
CA ALA A 44 10.04 -9.42 9.20
C ALA A 44 9.81 -8.17 8.33
N PHE A 45 8.73 -7.41 8.62
CA PHE A 45 8.38 -6.15 7.96
C PHE A 45 9.09 -4.93 8.58
N GLU A 46 9.57 -5.02 9.82
CA GLU A 46 10.17 -3.88 10.54
C GLU A 46 11.39 -3.28 9.84
N GLY A 47 11.65 -1.99 10.07
CA GLY A 47 12.81 -1.26 9.58
C GLY A 47 12.54 -0.45 8.31
N PHE A 48 13.62 -0.03 7.67
CA PHE A 48 13.58 0.95 6.58
C PHE A 48 13.26 0.33 5.23
N TRP A 49 12.52 1.07 4.41
CA TRP A 49 12.10 0.69 3.05
C TRP A 49 12.17 1.89 2.11
N TYR A 50 12.51 1.59 0.86
CA TYR A 50 12.53 2.51 -0.26
C TYR A 50 11.43 2.13 -1.23
N GLU A 51 10.51 3.05 -1.48
CA GLU A 51 9.51 2.86 -2.53
C GLU A 51 10.15 3.11 -3.90
N HIS A 52 9.81 2.23 -4.85
CA HIS A 52 10.33 2.24 -6.22
C HIS A 52 9.24 2.50 -7.25
N ALA A 53 8.01 2.10 -6.95
CA ALA A 53 6.86 2.41 -7.79
C ALA A 53 5.58 2.50 -6.96
N TYR A 54 4.66 3.34 -7.42
CA TYR A 54 3.38 3.53 -6.79
C TYR A 54 2.25 3.88 -7.76
N ILE A 55 1.04 3.65 -7.29
CA ILE A 55 -0.18 4.28 -7.78
C ILE A 55 -0.82 4.86 -6.53
N ASP A 56 -0.91 6.17 -6.40
CA ASP A 56 -1.54 6.81 -5.25
C ASP A 56 -1.87 8.26 -5.63
N PRO A 57 -3.16 8.67 -5.69
CA PRO A 57 -3.54 10.04 -5.99
C PRO A 57 -2.96 11.09 -5.02
N ALA A 58 -2.69 10.71 -3.76
CA ALA A 58 -2.07 11.60 -2.78
C ALA A 58 -0.59 11.86 -3.09
N GLN A 59 0.05 11.02 -3.91
CA GLN A 59 1.47 11.10 -4.24
C GLN A 59 1.74 11.71 -5.62
N VAL A 60 0.78 12.37 -6.25
CA VAL A 60 1.03 13.08 -7.51
C VAL A 60 2.12 14.16 -7.31
N GLY A 61 3.22 14.04 -8.05
CA GLY A 61 4.38 14.94 -7.94
C GLY A 61 5.32 14.63 -6.77
N ALA A 62 5.12 13.51 -6.09
CA ALA A 62 5.97 13.05 -5.01
C ALA A 62 7.28 12.44 -5.51
N SER A 63 8.31 12.53 -4.67
CA SER A 63 9.63 11.93 -4.88
C SER A 63 10.24 11.49 -3.55
N CYS A 64 11.25 10.62 -3.62
CA CYS A 64 12.07 10.20 -2.47
C CYS A 64 11.31 9.51 -1.33
N GLN A 65 10.19 8.86 -1.65
CA GLN A 65 9.38 8.09 -0.72
C GLN A 65 10.20 7.05 0.04
N THR A 66 10.03 7.01 1.35
CA THR A 66 10.61 5.99 2.23
C THR A 66 9.64 5.69 3.35
N LEU A 67 9.69 4.46 3.86
CA LEU A 67 8.90 4.02 5.01
C LEU A 67 9.86 3.50 6.07
N ASN A 68 9.57 3.76 7.35
CA ASN A 68 10.23 3.09 8.46
C ASN A 68 9.20 2.36 9.30
N ALA A 69 9.14 1.04 9.18
CA ALA A 69 8.13 0.21 9.79
C ALA A 69 8.52 -0.22 11.22
N THR A 70 7.55 -0.23 12.12
CA THR A 70 7.69 -0.71 13.50
C THR A 70 6.49 -1.58 13.83
N LEU A 71 6.71 -2.68 14.54
CA LEU A 71 5.66 -3.61 14.97
C LEU A 71 5.32 -3.38 16.44
N ASN A 72 4.03 -3.29 16.75
CA ASN A 72 3.55 -3.47 18.11
C ASN A 72 3.27 -4.96 18.35
N PRO A 73 4.12 -5.68 19.13
CA PRO A 73 3.96 -7.13 19.32
C PRO A 73 2.71 -7.50 20.13
N ALA A 74 2.11 -6.54 20.86
CA ALA A 74 0.92 -6.79 21.66
C ALA A 74 -0.36 -6.79 20.81
N THR A 75 -0.42 -5.95 19.77
CA THR A 75 -1.61 -5.78 18.92
C THR A 75 -1.44 -6.37 17.53
N GLY A 76 -0.20 -6.60 17.08
CA GLY A 76 0.13 -6.93 15.70
C GLY A 76 0.06 -5.74 14.74
N GLU A 77 -0.23 -4.53 15.25
CA GLU A 77 -0.22 -3.30 14.46
C GLU A 77 1.17 -3.01 13.91
N VAL A 78 1.24 -2.72 12.62
CA VAL A 78 2.45 -2.16 12.00
C VAL A 78 2.23 -0.66 11.83
N ALA A 79 3.18 0.15 12.28
CA ALA A 79 3.19 1.59 12.04
C ALA A 79 4.37 1.96 11.16
N THR A 80 4.16 2.82 10.16
CA THR A 80 5.20 3.34 9.27
C THR A 80 5.33 4.85 9.40
N ASP A 81 6.57 5.32 9.55
CA ASP A 81 6.87 6.74 9.29
C ASP A 81 7.09 6.90 7.78
N PHE A 82 6.05 7.35 7.06
CA PHE A 82 6.12 7.63 5.63
C PHE A 82 6.71 9.02 5.41
N SER A 83 7.83 9.09 4.70
CA SER A 83 8.50 10.34 4.34
C SER A 83 8.58 10.49 2.84
N VAL A 84 8.29 11.68 2.35
CA VAL A 84 8.18 12.01 0.92
C VAL A 84 8.58 13.46 0.68
N ARG A 85 8.88 13.82 -0.57
CA ARG A 85 9.11 15.21 -0.99
C ARG A 85 8.19 15.62 -2.12
N TYR A 86 7.57 16.79 -1.97
CA TYR A 86 6.87 17.48 -3.04
C TYR A 86 7.73 18.67 -3.48
N GLY A 87 8.49 18.47 -4.56
CA GLY A 87 9.56 19.38 -4.96
C GLY A 87 10.62 19.54 -3.86
N ALA A 88 10.84 20.76 -3.38
CA ALA A 88 11.82 21.03 -2.32
C ALA A 88 11.30 20.70 -0.92
N VAL A 89 9.97 20.59 -0.74
CA VAL A 89 9.31 20.52 0.57
C VAL A 89 9.23 19.08 1.06
N PRO A 90 9.88 18.72 2.19
CA PRO A 90 9.67 17.42 2.81
C PRO A 90 8.30 17.36 3.48
N PHE A 91 7.68 16.18 3.43
CA PHE A 91 6.42 15.87 4.09
C PHE A 91 6.51 14.49 4.73
N THR A 92 5.93 14.36 5.91
CA THR A 92 5.93 13.10 6.68
C THR A 92 4.55 12.90 7.29
N ILE A 93 4.08 11.65 7.24
CA ILE A 93 2.88 11.20 7.94
C ILE A 93 3.20 9.88 8.64
N LYS A 94 2.41 9.57 9.66
CA LYS A 94 2.42 8.24 10.24
C LYS A 94 1.25 7.45 9.69
N GLU A 95 1.56 6.31 9.10
CA GLU A 95 0.55 5.34 8.68
C GLU A 95 0.52 4.19 9.69
N PHE A 96 -0.67 3.66 9.92
CA PHE A 96 -0.94 2.57 10.83
C PHE A 96 -1.69 1.49 10.07
N TYR A 97 -1.31 0.25 10.30
CA TYR A 97 -1.87 -0.94 9.67
C TYR A 97 -2.42 -1.84 10.76
N ASP A 98 -3.72 -1.73 11.03
CA ASP A 98 -4.41 -2.51 12.05
C ASP A 98 -4.78 -3.89 11.49
N PRO A 99 -4.35 -5.01 12.09
CA PRO A 99 -4.75 -6.34 11.63
C PRO A 99 -6.28 -6.47 11.63
N VAL A 100 -6.85 -6.92 10.51
CA VAL A 100 -8.31 -7.10 10.41
C VAL A 100 -8.79 -8.21 11.34
N ASP A 101 -8.07 -9.32 11.38
CA ASP A 101 -8.25 -10.38 12.35
C ASP A 101 -6.95 -11.22 12.50
N PRO A 102 -6.77 -11.95 13.62
CA PRO A 102 -5.54 -12.72 13.87
C PRO A 102 -5.30 -13.90 12.90
N ALA A 103 -6.34 -14.40 12.23
CA ALA A 103 -6.23 -15.53 11.31
C ALA A 103 -5.90 -15.08 9.87
N THR A 104 -6.27 -13.87 9.49
CA THR A 104 -6.05 -13.32 8.15
C THR A 104 -4.74 -12.53 8.07
N ARG A 105 -3.63 -13.27 7.96
CA ARG A 105 -2.28 -12.69 7.91
C ARG A 105 -2.08 -11.71 6.75
N GLY A 106 -1.37 -10.61 7.00
CA GLY A 106 -1.04 -9.65 5.94
C GLY A 106 -2.24 -8.89 5.38
N VAL A 107 -3.35 -8.79 6.13
CA VAL A 107 -4.51 -7.95 5.79
C VAL A 107 -4.77 -6.99 6.93
N TYR A 108 -4.88 -5.71 6.58
CA TYR A 108 -4.94 -4.60 7.51
C TYR A 108 -6.03 -3.60 7.13
N ASN A 109 -6.48 -2.82 8.11
CA ASN A 109 -7.07 -1.52 7.86
C ASN A 109 -5.98 -0.47 8.01
N LYS A 110 -5.59 0.15 6.90
CA LYS A 110 -4.64 1.26 6.90
C LYS A 110 -5.33 2.55 7.29
N HIS A 111 -4.75 3.32 8.19
CA HIS A 111 -5.20 4.68 8.49
C HIS A 111 -3.98 5.59 8.67
N VAL A 112 -4.16 6.90 8.53
CA VAL A 112 -3.06 7.87 8.67
C VAL A 112 -3.36 8.92 9.71
N GLN A 113 -2.30 9.35 10.40
CA GLN A 113 -2.31 10.53 11.24
C GLN A 113 -1.44 11.60 10.59
N ILE A 114 -2.08 12.67 10.10
CA ILE A 114 -1.37 13.83 9.58
C ILE A 114 -0.95 14.71 10.76
N PRO A 115 0.30 15.20 10.78
CA PRO A 115 0.75 16.13 11.82
C PRO A 115 -0.14 17.38 11.90
N PHE A 116 -0.22 17.97 13.09
CA PHE A 116 -0.99 19.19 13.39
C PHE A 116 -2.52 19.04 13.34
N ASN A 117 -3.07 17.82 13.34
CA ASN A 117 -4.52 17.55 13.40
C ASN A 117 -5.36 18.35 12.38
N ILE A 118 -4.84 18.49 11.15
CA ILE A 118 -5.53 19.23 10.09
C ILE A 118 -6.88 18.53 9.78
N PRO A 119 -8.03 19.24 9.86
CA PRO A 119 -9.34 18.67 9.58
C PRO A 119 -9.42 18.10 8.16
N GLY A 120 -9.93 16.87 8.01
CA GLY A 120 -9.98 16.17 6.73
C GLY A 120 -8.69 15.42 6.34
N GLY A 121 -7.66 15.48 7.19
CA GLY A 121 -6.38 14.82 6.95
C GLY A 121 -6.30 13.34 7.32
N SER A 122 -7.21 12.81 8.14
CA SER A 122 -7.19 11.37 8.44
C SER A 122 -7.88 10.57 7.34
N LEU A 123 -7.10 9.72 6.67
CA LEU A 123 -7.66 8.63 5.88
C LEU A 123 -8.27 7.61 6.84
N ILE A 124 -9.60 7.46 6.77
CA ILE A 124 -10.33 6.52 7.62
C ILE A 124 -10.30 5.16 6.95
N GLN A 125 -9.53 4.24 7.53
CA GLN A 125 -9.61 2.78 7.35
C GLN A 125 -9.72 2.33 5.89
N LEU A 126 -8.58 2.33 5.21
CA LEU A 126 -8.38 1.78 3.88
C LEU A 126 -8.08 0.27 4.00
N PRO A 127 -8.94 -0.63 3.48
CA PRO A 127 -8.58 -2.03 3.34
C PRO A 127 -7.26 -2.19 2.58
N THR A 128 -6.29 -2.86 3.20
CA THR A 128 -4.95 -3.05 2.67
C THR A 128 -4.54 -4.51 2.81
N ALA A 129 -3.92 -5.06 1.76
CA ALA A 129 -3.25 -6.34 1.82
C ALA A 129 -1.76 -6.19 1.46
N VAL A 130 -0.94 -6.98 2.14
CA VAL A 130 0.39 -7.36 1.65
C VAL A 130 0.16 -8.37 0.54
N VAL A 131 0.31 -7.95 -0.72
CA VAL A 131 0.04 -8.78 -1.89
C VAL A 131 1.09 -9.86 -2.04
N ASP A 132 2.37 -9.50 -1.92
CA ASP A 132 3.49 -10.42 -1.99
C ASP A 132 4.69 -9.86 -1.21
N VAL A 133 5.56 -10.76 -0.75
CA VAL A 133 6.84 -10.46 -0.09
C VAL A 133 7.87 -11.49 -0.51
N GLN A 134 9.11 -11.05 -0.70
CA GLN A 134 10.25 -11.94 -0.88
C GLN A 134 11.15 -11.86 0.35
N ARG A 135 11.51 -13.01 0.90
CA ARG A 135 12.45 -13.09 2.03
C ARG A 135 13.89 -12.93 1.57
N SER A 136 14.72 -12.42 2.47
CA SER A 136 16.18 -12.52 2.36
C SER A 136 16.64 -13.97 2.24
N SER A 137 17.85 -14.20 1.73
CA SER A 137 18.42 -15.54 1.58
C SER A 137 18.55 -16.32 2.89
N ASP A 138 18.73 -15.62 4.01
CA ASP A 138 18.78 -16.19 5.36
C ASP A 138 17.39 -16.33 6.02
N GLY A 139 16.33 -15.87 5.34
CA GLY A 139 14.95 -15.91 5.82
C GLY A 139 14.61 -14.92 6.93
N SER A 140 15.57 -14.12 7.41
CA SER A 140 15.44 -13.28 8.61
C SER A 140 14.51 -12.08 8.44
N ARG A 141 14.36 -11.57 7.22
CA ARG A 141 13.53 -10.39 6.92
C ARG A 141 12.94 -10.46 5.52
N TYR A 142 12.02 -9.56 5.22
CA TYR A 142 11.60 -9.31 3.83
C TYR A 142 12.53 -8.31 3.14
N GLU A 143 12.84 -8.58 1.88
CA GLU A 143 13.66 -7.74 1.00
C GLU A 143 12.81 -6.93 0.01
N THR A 144 11.63 -7.45 -0.35
CA THR A 144 10.64 -6.76 -1.18
C THR A 144 9.27 -6.83 -0.54
N MET A 145 8.43 -5.83 -0.84
CA MET A 145 7.02 -5.83 -0.49
C MET A 145 6.19 -5.22 -1.61
N ILE A 146 5.00 -5.79 -1.79
CA ILE A 146 3.93 -5.24 -2.61
C ILE A 146 2.74 -5.01 -1.69
N LEU A 147 2.30 -3.76 -1.56
CA LEU A 147 1.06 -3.42 -0.87
C LEU A 147 0.00 -3.05 -1.90
N TYR A 148 -1.22 -3.47 -1.63
CA TYR A 148 -2.38 -2.98 -2.33
C TYR A 148 -3.43 -2.54 -1.33
N SER A 149 -3.95 -1.33 -1.55
CA SER A 149 -5.04 -0.80 -0.76
C SER A 149 -6.10 -0.21 -1.67
N CYS A 150 -7.34 -0.17 -1.22
CA CYS A 150 -8.39 0.46 -2.00
C CYS A 150 -9.58 0.89 -1.14
N LEU A 151 -10.28 1.93 -1.61
CA LEU A 151 -11.57 2.37 -1.09
C LEU A 151 -12.24 3.24 -2.15
N ALA A 152 -13.37 2.79 -2.67
CA ALA A 152 -14.11 3.47 -3.73
C ALA A 152 -13.20 3.93 -4.90
N LEU A 153 -13.09 5.24 -5.13
CA LEU A 153 -12.30 5.84 -6.22
C LEU A 153 -10.79 5.91 -5.94
N VAL A 154 -10.34 5.38 -4.81
CA VAL A 154 -8.93 5.36 -4.39
C VAL A 154 -8.40 3.93 -4.52
N SER A 155 -7.31 3.79 -5.26
CA SER A 155 -6.52 2.56 -5.32
C SER A 155 -5.07 2.91 -5.08
N GLU A 156 -4.44 2.24 -4.12
CA GLU A 156 -3.04 2.38 -3.80
C GLU A 156 -2.30 1.10 -4.19
N VAL A 157 -1.24 1.22 -4.99
CA VAL A 157 -0.25 0.16 -5.17
C VAL A 157 1.08 0.73 -4.69
N VAL A 158 1.80 -0.01 -3.87
CA VAL A 158 3.15 0.37 -3.40
C VAL A 158 4.08 -0.80 -3.62
N ILE A 159 5.19 -0.57 -4.30
CA ILE A 159 6.29 -1.53 -4.45
C ILE A 159 7.53 -0.93 -3.80
N ALA A 160 8.08 -1.64 -2.83
CA ALA A 160 9.22 -1.16 -2.06
C ALA A 160 10.22 -2.28 -1.75
N THR A 161 11.48 -1.89 -1.54
CA THR A 161 12.56 -2.80 -1.16
C THR A 161 13.44 -2.21 -0.06
N ARG A 162 14.35 -3.01 0.51
CA ARG A 162 15.31 -2.54 1.52
C ARG A 162 16.44 -1.69 0.94
N GLY A 163 16.66 -1.78 -0.38
CA GLY A 163 17.72 -1.05 -1.08
C GLY A 163 17.21 0.23 -1.76
N PRO A 164 18.03 1.29 -1.85
CA PRO A 164 17.68 2.52 -2.54
C PRO A 164 17.66 2.37 -4.07
N THR A 165 18.01 1.21 -4.60
CA THR A 165 18.05 0.93 -6.04
C THR A 165 17.34 -0.37 -6.34
N LEU A 166 16.59 -0.40 -7.44
CA LEU A 166 15.95 -1.57 -7.98
C LEU A 166 16.12 -1.57 -9.50
N GLU A 167 16.58 -2.68 -10.05
CA GLU A 167 16.72 -2.84 -11.50
C GLU A 167 15.35 -2.81 -12.18
N ARG A 168 15.31 -2.32 -13.42
CA ARG A 168 14.06 -2.18 -14.17
C ARG A 168 13.40 -3.53 -14.38
N GLU A 169 14.17 -4.56 -14.74
CA GLU A 169 13.65 -5.91 -14.91
C GLU A 169 13.04 -6.43 -13.61
N SER A 170 13.72 -6.23 -12.48
CA SER A 170 13.23 -6.62 -11.16
C SER A 170 11.93 -5.91 -10.79
N LEU A 171 11.80 -4.61 -11.08
CA LEU A 171 10.55 -3.88 -10.88
C LEU A 171 9.41 -4.43 -11.76
N GLN A 172 9.69 -4.76 -13.02
CA GLN A 172 8.68 -5.36 -13.90
C GLN A 172 8.20 -6.73 -13.39
N VAL A 173 9.09 -7.53 -12.82
CA VAL A 173 8.71 -8.81 -12.17
C VAL A 173 7.75 -8.57 -11.00
N LEU A 174 8.00 -7.57 -10.16
CA LEU A 174 7.11 -7.24 -9.04
C LEU A 174 5.76 -6.71 -9.51
N LEU A 175 5.72 -5.85 -10.53
CA LEU A 175 4.46 -5.37 -11.13
C LEU A 175 3.66 -6.52 -11.74
N GLN A 176 4.33 -7.43 -12.45
CA GLN A 176 3.70 -8.62 -13.02
C GLN A 176 3.16 -9.54 -11.92
N THR A 177 3.91 -9.72 -10.82
CA THR A 177 3.45 -10.46 -9.64
C THR A 177 2.15 -9.86 -9.10
N ALA A 178 2.07 -8.54 -8.92
CA ALA A 178 0.84 -7.88 -8.47
C ALA A 178 -0.35 -8.14 -9.40
N LYS A 179 -0.14 -8.07 -10.72
CA LYS A 179 -1.20 -8.36 -11.71
C LYS A 179 -1.67 -9.81 -11.67
N GLU A 180 -0.75 -10.76 -11.55
CA GLU A 180 -1.07 -12.19 -11.46
C GLU A 180 -1.89 -12.52 -10.21
N ARG A 181 -1.74 -11.72 -9.15
CA ARG A 181 -2.58 -11.80 -7.95
C ARG A 181 -3.91 -11.05 -8.07
N GLY A 182 -4.23 -10.49 -9.23
CA GLY A 182 -5.51 -9.83 -9.51
C GLY A 182 -5.59 -8.39 -9.02
N VAL A 183 -4.46 -7.73 -8.71
CA VAL A 183 -4.46 -6.31 -8.34
C VAL A 183 -4.92 -5.47 -9.54
N PRO A 184 -6.03 -4.70 -9.43
CA PRO A 184 -6.64 -4.03 -10.56
C PRO A 184 -5.96 -2.69 -10.85
N PHE A 185 -4.85 -2.72 -11.60
CA PHE A 185 -4.19 -1.50 -12.06
C PHE A 185 -3.80 -1.51 -13.53
N LYS A 186 -3.62 -0.31 -14.08
CA LYS A 186 -3.08 -0.09 -15.42
C LYS A 186 -1.61 0.32 -15.30
N GLU A 187 -0.74 -0.24 -16.12
CA GLU A 187 0.68 0.13 -16.14
C GLU A 187 0.91 1.62 -16.36
N SER A 188 0.08 2.25 -17.20
CA SER A 188 0.14 3.69 -17.46
C SER A 188 -0.16 4.56 -16.23
N GLY A 189 -0.74 3.99 -15.18
CA GLY A 189 -0.98 4.68 -13.91
C GLY A 189 0.18 4.55 -12.92
N VAL A 190 1.14 3.65 -13.19
CA VAL A 190 2.29 3.40 -12.30
C VAL A 190 3.30 4.53 -12.44
N SER A 191 3.57 5.20 -11.33
CA SER A 191 4.67 6.15 -11.19
C SER A 191 5.90 5.44 -10.66
N THR A 192 7.05 5.65 -11.28
CA THR A 192 8.35 5.13 -10.80
C THR A 192 9.10 6.22 -10.04
N VAL A 193 9.73 5.87 -8.93
CA VAL A 193 10.48 6.82 -8.12
C VAL A 193 11.91 6.94 -8.66
N ASP A 194 12.24 8.08 -9.27
CA ASP A 194 13.64 8.42 -9.57
C ASP A 194 14.33 8.97 -8.31
N ARG A 195 15.36 8.25 -7.86
CA ARG A 195 16.11 8.59 -6.65
C ARG A 195 17.43 9.32 -6.90
N SER A 196 17.76 9.63 -8.15
CA SER A 196 19.01 10.29 -8.53
C SER A 196 19.22 11.66 -7.86
N SER A 197 18.13 12.36 -7.53
CA SER A 197 18.12 13.67 -6.88
C SER A 197 17.73 13.62 -5.40
N CYS A 198 17.50 12.42 -4.84
CA CYS A 198 17.13 12.29 -3.45
C CYS A 198 18.32 12.60 -2.54
N PRO A 199 18.08 13.27 -1.39
CA PRO A 199 19.08 13.33 -0.35
C PRO A 199 19.55 11.90 -0.05
N LYS A 200 20.87 11.71 0.07
CA LYS A 200 21.36 10.46 0.66
C LYS A 200 20.63 10.29 1.96
N ALA A 201 20.02 9.12 2.18
CA ALA A 201 19.38 8.83 3.44
C ALA A 201 20.41 9.17 4.53
N ALA A 202 20.13 10.21 5.31
CA ALA A 202 20.86 10.38 6.56
C ALA A 202 20.69 9.03 7.24
N ALA A 203 21.79 8.42 7.71
CA ALA A 203 21.67 7.32 8.64
C ALA A 203 20.69 7.83 9.70
N GLY A 204 19.45 7.32 9.67
CA GLY A 204 18.38 7.90 10.48
C GLY A 204 18.87 7.94 11.92
N PRO A 205 18.47 8.92 12.74
CA PRO A 205 18.78 8.83 14.16
C PRO A 205 18.42 7.42 14.62
N PRO A 206 19.33 6.71 15.31
CA PRO A 206 19.05 5.35 15.75
C PRO A 206 17.73 5.38 16.48
N PHE A 207 16.86 4.42 16.14
CA PHE A 207 15.58 4.16 16.78
C PHE A 207 15.71 4.46 18.28
N GLN A 208 15.16 5.59 18.73
CA GLN A 208 14.97 5.79 20.15
C GLN A 208 13.81 4.89 20.52
N GLU A 209 14.16 3.71 21.03
CA GLU A 209 13.22 2.80 21.66
C GLU A 209 12.28 3.64 22.54
N PRO A 210 10.95 3.55 22.37
CA PRO A 210 10.04 4.23 23.27
C PRO A 210 10.41 3.75 24.67
N GLN A 211 10.86 4.67 25.52
CA GLN A 211 11.24 4.34 26.88
C GLN A 211 10.07 3.56 27.48
N ARG A 212 10.27 2.24 27.66
CA ARG A 212 9.33 1.40 28.39
C ARG A 212 9.21 2.04 29.76
N LEU A 213 8.14 2.78 29.98
CA LEU A 213 7.69 3.14 31.31
C LEU A 213 7.47 1.81 32.03
N ALA A 214 8.50 1.37 32.74
CA ALA A 214 8.40 0.28 33.67
C ALA A 214 7.27 0.65 34.61
N ALA A 215 6.17 -0.10 34.55
CA ALA A 215 5.13 -0.03 35.54
C ALA A 215 5.78 -0.31 36.89
N VAL A 216 5.98 0.76 37.67
CA VAL A 216 6.31 0.65 39.08
C VAL A 216 5.07 0.07 39.75
N ALA A 217 5.08 -1.23 39.97
CA ALA A 217 4.12 -1.88 40.86
C ALA A 217 4.32 -1.28 42.26
N VAL A 218 3.25 -0.67 42.78
CA VAL A 218 3.07 -0.36 44.20
C VAL A 218 2.15 -1.42 44.78
#